data_AF-A0A2I0P875-F1
#
_entry.id   AF-A0A2I0P875-F1
#
_cell.length_a   1.000
_cell.length_b   1.000
_cell.length_c   1.000
_cell.angle_alpha   90.00
_cell.angle_beta   90.00
_cell.angle_gamma   90.00
#
_symmetry.space_group_name_H-M   'P 1'
#
loop_
_entity.id
_entity.type
_entity.pdbx_description
1 polymer ?
#
loop_
_entity_poly.entity_id
_entity_poly.type
_entity_poly.pdbx_seq_one_letter_code
_entity_poly.pdbx_strand_id
1 'polypeptide(L)'
;MPKINRPRRGSLAYSPRKRAKSPVPRYGSWPEYSGAPAVQGFAGYKVGMTHVIMVDDHKSSPTEGKDVMVPVTVVEVPPMRVAGVRAYGEDTYGKHPLTEAWTTELDEELSRRVNVPKNHDTAAALATIKSAIGEGRVAELYALAYTRPMELTGVPKKVPDLMEMRIAGGSLDDQIAYAAGILGKEVTISGNLEVGEFVDVTAITTGKGTQGPVKRWGVQVRKRKHSRGGKKRHIGTLGPWHPHHVRWQVPQSGQMGYQQRTEFNKRIIKIGTNGDDITPAGGFLHYGLVRGPYVLITGSVPGPNKRLIRIRSAIRQGEQTIHTPAISFVSAQSQQG
;
A
#
# COMPACT_ATOMS: atom_id res chain seq x y z
N MET A 1 -38.95 11.93 25.02
CA MET A 1 -38.77 10.89 23.97
C MET A 1 -37.85 9.80 24.50
N PRO A 2 -38.24 8.52 24.45
CA PRO A 2 -37.34 7.43 24.81
C PRO A 2 -36.08 7.48 23.92
N LYS A 3 -34.92 7.52 24.58
CA LYS A 3 -33.62 7.71 23.93
C LYS A 3 -33.14 6.35 23.43
N ILE A 4 -33.47 6.02 22.18
CA ILE A 4 -32.92 4.82 21.53
C ILE A 4 -31.43 5.08 21.27
N ASN A 5 -30.56 4.40 22.02
CA ASN A 5 -29.13 4.49 21.85
C ASN A 5 -28.70 3.74 20.58
N ARG A 6 -27.83 4.34 19.78
CA ARG A 6 -27.21 3.70 18.62
C ARG A 6 -25.81 4.26 18.38
N PRO A 7 -24.89 3.46 17.81
CA PRO A 7 -23.62 3.98 17.35
C PRO A 7 -23.78 5.09 16.32
N ARG A 8 -22.81 5.99 16.27
CA ARG A 8 -22.75 7.03 15.23
C ARG A 8 -22.59 6.40 13.85
N ARG A 9 -22.99 7.13 12.80
CA ARG A 9 -22.87 6.66 11.41
C ARG A 9 -21.48 6.98 10.86
N GLY A 10 -20.71 5.93 10.55
CA GLY A 10 -19.34 5.99 10.04
C GLY A 10 -18.29 6.30 11.12
N SER A 11 -17.01 6.10 10.80
CA SER A 11 -15.89 6.49 11.68
C SER A 11 -15.45 7.95 11.46
N LEU A 12 -15.01 8.63 12.52
CA LEU A 12 -14.37 9.96 12.48
C LEU A 12 -12.85 9.89 12.29
N ALA A 13 -12.22 8.75 12.55
CA ALA A 13 -10.76 8.60 12.48
C ALA A 13 -10.19 8.88 11.07
N TYR A 14 -11.03 8.77 10.05
CA TYR A 14 -10.67 9.04 8.65
C TYR A 14 -11.17 10.40 8.15
N SER A 15 -11.49 11.32 9.07
CA SER A 15 -11.78 12.71 8.77
C SER A 15 -10.51 13.56 8.82
N PRO A 16 -10.38 14.61 8.00
CA PRO A 16 -11.30 15.02 6.95
C PRO A 16 -11.27 14.05 5.76
N ARG A 17 -12.47 13.67 5.29
CA ARG A 17 -12.65 12.78 4.12
C ARG A 17 -12.48 13.58 2.82
N LYS A 18 -11.24 13.96 2.51
CA LYS A 18 -10.83 14.73 1.31
C LYS A 18 -10.09 13.85 0.30
N ARG A 19 -9.82 14.40 -0.89
CA ARG A 19 -8.98 13.73 -1.91
C ARG A 19 -7.56 13.57 -1.39
N ALA A 20 -6.93 12.44 -1.67
CA ALA A 20 -5.51 12.23 -1.39
C ALA A 20 -4.67 13.25 -2.18
N LYS A 21 -3.65 13.81 -1.52
CA LYS A 21 -2.74 14.79 -2.15
C LYS A 21 -1.88 14.18 -3.25
N SER A 22 -1.53 12.89 -3.10
CA SER A 22 -0.69 12.14 -4.01
C SER A 22 -1.38 10.82 -4.39
N PRO A 23 -1.24 10.35 -5.65
CA PRO A 23 -1.62 9.00 -6.04
C PRO A 23 -0.65 7.94 -5.50
N VAL A 24 0.58 8.32 -5.17
CA VAL A 24 1.60 7.48 -4.52
C VAL A 24 1.34 7.50 -3.01
N PRO A 25 1.01 6.35 -2.39
CA PRO A 25 0.75 6.29 -0.96
C PRO A 25 2.02 6.53 -0.14
N ARG A 26 1.88 7.15 1.03
CA ARG A 26 2.98 7.37 1.98
C ARG A 26 2.73 6.60 3.27
N TYR A 27 3.74 5.90 3.76
CA TYR A 27 3.65 5.28 5.08
C TYR A 27 3.82 6.35 6.17
N GLY A 28 3.01 6.24 7.23
CA GLY A 28 3.12 7.12 8.40
C GLY A 28 3.98 6.55 9.53
N SER A 29 4.36 5.29 9.42
CA SER A 29 5.17 4.53 10.38
C SER A 29 5.83 3.37 9.65
N TRP A 30 6.86 2.76 10.24
CA TRP A 30 7.53 1.57 9.71
C TRP A 30 7.62 0.50 10.80
N PRO A 31 7.61 -0.80 10.44
CA PRO A 31 7.82 -1.86 11.42
C PRO A 31 9.24 -1.76 12.01
N GLU A 32 9.38 -2.14 13.27
CA GLU A 32 10.70 -2.43 13.83
C GLU A 32 11.21 -3.75 13.27
N TYR A 33 12.52 -3.83 13.03
CA TYR A 33 13.14 -5.00 12.42
C TYR A 33 14.57 -5.14 12.90
N SER A 34 14.87 -6.30 13.46
CA SER A 34 16.16 -6.64 14.10
C SER A 34 16.97 -7.67 13.31
N GLY A 35 16.49 -8.10 12.14
CA GLY A 35 17.21 -9.03 11.26
C GLY A 35 18.38 -8.38 10.51
N ALA A 36 18.90 -9.08 9.51
CA ALA A 36 19.93 -8.54 8.61
C ALA A 36 19.39 -7.33 7.82
N PRO A 37 20.21 -6.30 7.52
CA PRO A 37 19.75 -5.09 6.85
C PRO A 37 18.92 -5.34 5.58
N ALA A 38 17.72 -4.76 5.52
CA ALA A 38 16.79 -4.93 4.41
C ALA A 38 15.94 -3.67 4.19
N VAL A 39 15.48 -3.49 2.95
CA VAL A 39 14.49 -2.46 2.61
C VAL A 39 13.10 -2.91 3.09
N GLN A 40 12.42 -2.13 3.92
CA GLN A 40 11.17 -2.54 4.57
C GLN A 40 9.89 -2.33 3.74
N GLY A 41 9.99 -2.30 2.41
CA GLY A 41 8.82 -2.09 1.57
C GLY A 41 9.03 -2.42 0.11
N PHE A 42 7.91 -2.64 -0.57
CA PHE A 42 7.84 -2.88 -2.00
C PHE A 42 6.63 -2.19 -2.60
N ALA A 43 6.52 -2.14 -3.92
CA ALA A 43 5.35 -1.62 -4.61
C ALA A 43 4.99 -2.43 -5.85
N GLY A 44 3.72 -2.40 -6.20
CA GLY A 44 3.20 -3.06 -7.39
C GLY A 44 1.90 -2.44 -7.87
N TYR A 45 1.32 -3.00 -8.92
CA TYR A 45 0.10 -2.51 -9.54
C TYR A 45 -1.01 -3.52 -9.42
N LYS A 46 -2.18 -3.04 -8.99
CA LYS A 46 -3.35 -3.90 -8.84
C LYS A 46 -3.80 -4.44 -10.20
N VAL A 47 -3.86 -5.75 -10.35
CA VAL A 47 -4.32 -6.40 -11.57
C VAL A 47 -5.84 -6.62 -11.50
N GLY A 48 -6.26 -7.49 -10.58
CA GLY A 48 -7.62 -7.98 -10.44
C GLY A 48 -7.73 -8.98 -9.30
N MET A 49 -8.78 -9.80 -9.30
CA MET A 49 -9.00 -10.82 -8.27
C MET A 49 -9.26 -12.17 -8.91
N THR A 50 -8.87 -13.24 -8.23
CA THR A 50 -9.29 -14.62 -8.53
C THR A 50 -9.50 -15.35 -7.20
N HIS A 51 -9.65 -16.66 -7.22
CA HIS A 51 -9.66 -17.49 -6.03
C HIS A 51 -8.62 -18.60 -6.12
N VAL A 52 -8.17 -19.03 -4.96
CA VAL A 52 -7.22 -20.12 -4.76
C VAL A 52 -7.88 -21.12 -3.83
N ILE A 53 -7.69 -22.40 -4.09
CA ILE A 53 -7.96 -23.47 -3.13
C ILE A 53 -6.63 -23.78 -2.45
N MET A 54 -6.59 -23.63 -1.14
CA MET A 54 -5.42 -23.95 -0.32
C MET A 54 -5.85 -24.81 0.86
N VAL A 55 -4.90 -25.55 1.43
CA VAL A 55 -5.13 -26.28 2.67
C VAL A 55 -5.18 -25.28 3.83
N ASP A 56 -6.20 -25.39 4.68
CA ASP A 56 -6.31 -24.59 5.90
C ASP A 56 -5.21 -24.99 6.88
N ASP A 57 -4.34 -24.03 7.20
CA ASP A 57 -3.18 -24.20 8.08
C ASP A 57 -3.33 -23.45 9.41
N HIS A 58 -4.52 -22.92 9.69
CA HIS A 58 -4.78 -22.26 10.96
C HIS A 58 -4.99 -23.30 12.06
N LYS A 59 -4.00 -23.42 12.96
CA LYS A 59 -4.06 -24.29 14.13
C LYS A 59 -5.34 -24.00 14.93
N SER A 60 -6.11 -25.04 15.27
CA SER A 60 -7.41 -24.94 15.98
C SER A 60 -8.60 -24.49 15.12
N SER A 61 -8.44 -24.39 13.80
CA SER A 61 -9.58 -24.22 12.89
C SER A 61 -10.35 -25.55 12.76
N PRO A 62 -11.70 -25.55 12.76
CA PRO A 62 -12.48 -26.76 12.47
C PRO A 62 -12.22 -27.37 11.08
N THR A 63 -11.62 -26.59 10.18
CA THR A 63 -11.25 -27.01 8.82
C THR A 63 -9.75 -27.23 8.64
N GLU A 64 -8.95 -27.23 9.71
CA GLU A 64 -7.51 -27.50 9.65
C GLU A 64 -7.21 -28.78 8.84
N GLY A 65 -6.30 -28.67 7.88
CA GLY A 65 -5.90 -29.75 6.96
C GLY A 65 -6.88 -30.02 5.82
N LYS A 66 -7.99 -29.30 5.70
CA LYS A 66 -8.95 -29.41 4.59
C LYS A 66 -8.75 -28.31 3.56
N ASP A 67 -9.16 -28.56 2.33
CA ASP A 67 -9.18 -27.56 1.26
C ASP A 67 -10.22 -26.46 1.56
N VAL A 68 -9.76 -25.21 1.53
CA VAL A 68 -10.57 -24.01 1.67
C VAL A 68 -10.40 -23.09 0.47
N MET A 69 -11.51 -22.51 0.02
CA MET A 69 -11.51 -21.55 -1.08
C MET A 69 -11.27 -20.13 -0.54
N VAL A 70 -10.18 -19.52 -0.96
CA VAL A 70 -9.75 -18.19 -0.50
C VAL A 70 -9.76 -17.20 -1.67
N PRO A 71 -10.49 -16.06 -1.56
CA PRO A 71 -10.40 -15.01 -2.56
C PRO A 71 -9.03 -14.32 -2.46
N VAL A 72 -8.40 -14.06 -3.60
CA VAL A 72 -7.09 -13.40 -3.68
C VAL A 72 -7.14 -12.21 -4.63
N THR A 73 -6.38 -11.16 -4.31
CA THR A 73 -6.07 -10.08 -5.25
C THR A 73 -4.70 -10.33 -5.85
N VAL A 74 -4.62 -10.26 -7.18
CA VAL A 74 -3.36 -10.33 -7.94
C VAL A 74 -2.76 -8.93 -8.05
N VAL A 75 -1.49 -8.79 -7.69
CA VAL A 75 -0.71 -7.56 -7.80
C VAL A 75 0.54 -7.85 -8.60
N GLU A 76 0.73 -7.16 -9.73
CA GLU A 76 1.95 -7.28 -10.54
C GLU A 76 3.03 -6.39 -9.92
N VAL A 77 4.19 -6.96 -9.62
CA VAL A 77 5.24 -6.39 -8.78
C VAL A 77 6.57 -6.38 -9.55
N PRO A 78 6.70 -5.56 -10.61
CA PRO A 78 7.94 -5.49 -11.37
C PRO A 78 9.12 -5.13 -10.46
N PRO A 79 10.35 -5.52 -10.80
CA PRO A 79 11.54 -5.09 -10.07
C PRO A 79 11.56 -3.57 -9.89
N MET A 80 11.93 -3.13 -8.70
CA MET A 80 12.08 -1.72 -8.38
C MET A 80 13.55 -1.34 -8.42
N ARG A 81 13.88 -0.12 -8.83
CA ARG A 81 15.27 0.33 -8.87
C ARG A 81 15.54 1.38 -7.79
N VAL A 82 16.70 1.31 -7.16
CA VAL A 82 17.11 2.22 -6.09
C VAL A 82 17.90 3.39 -6.69
N ALA A 83 17.31 4.57 -6.70
CA ALA A 83 17.92 5.78 -7.25
C ALA A 83 18.89 6.46 -6.29
N GLY A 84 18.66 6.34 -4.99
CA GLY A 84 19.43 7.04 -3.98
C GLY A 84 19.22 6.51 -2.57
N VAL A 85 20.07 6.96 -1.66
CA VAL A 85 19.95 6.73 -0.21
C VAL A 85 19.86 8.10 0.45
N ARG A 86 18.86 8.29 1.32
CA ARG A 86 18.66 9.49 2.12
C ARG A 86 18.92 9.18 3.59
N ALA A 87 19.79 9.95 4.22
CA ALA A 87 20.00 9.91 5.65
C ALA A 87 19.12 10.96 6.35
N TYR A 88 18.46 10.57 7.43
CA TYR A 88 17.72 11.46 8.31
C TYR A 88 18.49 11.66 9.61
N GLY A 89 18.66 12.92 9.99
CA GLY A 89 19.10 13.30 11.32
C GLY A 89 17.91 13.59 12.21
N GLU A 90 18.15 13.63 13.51
CA GLU A 90 17.14 13.95 14.52
C GLU A 90 17.61 15.12 15.37
N ASP A 91 16.78 16.16 15.46
CA ASP A 91 16.98 17.31 16.33
C ASP A 91 15.79 17.46 17.29
N THR A 92 15.73 18.58 18.02
CA THR A 92 14.63 18.91 18.94
C THR A 92 13.28 19.10 18.25
N TYR A 93 13.25 19.30 16.93
CA TYR A 93 12.05 19.43 16.10
C TYR A 93 11.68 18.13 15.38
N GLY A 94 12.51 17.09 15.51
CA GLY A 94 12.29 15.74 15.01
C GLY A 94 13.21 15.37 13.84
N LYS A 95 12.75 14.44 13.00
CA LYS A 95 13.57 13.88 11.91
C LYS A 95 13.56 14.78 10.68
N HIS A 96 14.73 15.15 10.19
CA HIS A 96 14.91 15.94 8.96
C HIS A 96 15.94 15.30 8.02
N PRO A 97 15.79 15.45 6.69
CA PRO A 97 16.79 15.00 5.73
C PRO A 97 18.12 15.71 5.95
N LEU A 98 19.20 14.97 6.15
CA LEU A 98 20.56 15.50 6.24
C LEU A 98 21.21 15.58 4.86
N THR A 99 21.40 14.42 4.24
CA THR A 99 22.12 14.27 2.97
C THR A 99 21.55 13.11 2.16
N GLU A 100 21.84 13.13 0.86
CA GLU A 100 21.43 12.11 -0.08
C GLU A 100 22.62 11.68 -0.94
N ALA A 101 22.75 10.38 -1.17
CA ALA A 101 23.67 9.80 -2.14
C ALA A 101 22.86 9.22 -3.29
N TRP A 102 23.02 9.77 -4.49
CA TRP A 102 22.33 9.31 -5.71
C TRP A 102 23.26 8.45 -6.56
N THR A 103 22.72 7.47 -7.29
CA THR A 103 23.48 6.78 -8.34
C THR A 103 23.53 7.60 -9.63
N THR A 104 24.56 7.38 -10.43
CA THR A 104 24.66 7.86 -11.81
C THR A 104 23.94 6.95 -12.80
N GLU A 105 23.77 5.66 -12.45
CA GLU A 105 23.08 4.67 -13.27
C GLU A 105 21.57 4.73 -13.01
N LEU A 106 20.85 5.55 -13.77
CA LEU A 106 19.41 5.74 -13.64
C LEU A 106 18.71 5.53 -14.97
N ASP A 107 17.46 5.04 -14.93
CA ASP A 107 16.64 4.93 -16.13
C ASP A 107 16.26 6.32 -16.66
N GLU A 108 16.30 6.50 -17.98
CA GLU A 108 15.99 7.78 -18.61
C GLU A 108 14.57 8.27 -18.26
N GLU A 109 13.60 7.37 -18.10
CA GLU A 109 12.22 7.70 -17.77
C GLU A 109 12.05 8.33 -16.38
N LEU A 110 13.02 8.15 -15.47
CA LEU A 110 13.00 8.82 -14.17
C LEU A 110 13.06 10.34 -14.31
N SER A 111 13.72 10.85 -15.36
CA SER A 111 13.79 12.29 -15.68
C SER A 111 12.41 12.92 -15.91
N ARG A 112 11.40 12.12 -16.29
CA ARG A 112 10.02 12.59 -16.45
C ARG A 112 9.34 12.88 -15.11
N ARG A 113 9.91 12.40 -14.01
CA ARG A 113 9.35 12.53 -12.65
C ARG A 113 10.11 13.53 -11.81
N VAL A 114 11.44 13.53 -11.88
CA VAL A 114 12.33 14.39 -11.10
C VAL A 114 13.49 14.88 -11.96
N ASN A 115 14.06 16.03 -11.60
CA ASN A 115 15.31 16.49 -12.20
C ASN A 115 16.45 15.62 -11.67
N VAL A 116 16.91 14.68 -12.48
CA VAL A 116 17.95 13.73 -12.12
C VAL A 116 19.31 14.45 -12.00
N PRO A 117 20.11 14.17 -10.95
CA PRO A 117 21.46 14.72 -10.83
C PRO A 117 22.35 14.25 -11.97
N LYS A 118 22.92 15.18 -12.76
CA LYS A 118 23.80 14.83 -13.89
C LYS A 118 25.24 14.55 -13.48
N ASN A 119 25.77 15.35 -12.54
CA ASN A 119 27.13 15.27 -12.04
C ASN A 119 27.07 15.14 -10.51
N HIS A 120 26.84 13.93 -10.01
CA HIS A 120 26.78 13.66 -8.58
C HIS A 120 27.90 12.70 -8.18
N ASP A 121 28.69 13.10 -7.17
CA ASP A 121 29.71 12.23 -6.60
C ASP A 121 29.08 11.34 -5.53
N THR A 122 28.66 10.15 -5.97
CA THR A 122 28.05 9.13 -5.11
C THR A 122 28.98 8.69 -3.98
N ALA A 123 30.29 8.58 -4.26
CA ALA A 123 31.26 8.08 -3.28
C ALA A 123 31.47 9.11 -2.17
N ALA A 124 31.63 10.39 -2.52
CA ALA A 124 31.74 11.47 -1.54
C ALA A 124 30.46 11.62 -0.70
N ALA A 125 29.28 11.49 -1.33
CA ALA A 125 28.01 11.55 -0.61
C ALA A 125 27.84 10.39 0.39
N LEU A 126 28.19 9.16 0.00
CA LEU A 126 28.20 8.00 0.90
C LEU A 126 29.23 8.16 2.04
N ALA A 127 30.42 8.69 1.76
CA ALA A 127 31.42 8.99 2.78
C ALA A 127 30.91 10.03 3.79
N THR A 128 30.18 11.04 3.31
CA THR A 128 29.56 12.07 4.16
C THR A 128 28.51 11.47 5.08
N ILE A 129 27.68 10.55 4.56
CA ILE A 129 26.69 9.81 5.37
C ILE A 129 27.41 8.96 6.43
N LYS A 130 28.48 8.23 6.07
CA LYS A 130 29.26 7.44 7.02
C LYS A 130 29.90 8.28 8.13
N SER A 131 30.46 9.44 7.80
CA SER A 131 30.99 10.37 8.81
C SER A 131 29.89 10.83 9.76
N ALA A 132 28.72 11.18 9.23
CA ALA A 132 27.58 11.61 10.04
C ALA A 132 27.04 10.48 10.94
N ILE A 133 27.13 9.21 10.51
CA ILE A 133 26.81 8.05 11.36
C ILE A 133 27.81 7.95 12.51
N GLY A 134 29.11 8.04 12.23
CA GLY A 134 30.17 7.98 13.27
C GLY A 134 30.07 9.11 14.30
N GLU A 135 29.56 10.27 13.90
CA GLU A 135 29.28 11.41 14.79
C GLU A 135 27.93 11.30 15.53
N GLY A 136 27.16 10.24 15.31
CA GLY A 136 25.85 10.04 15.94
C GLY A 136 24.75 11.00 15.46
N ARG A 137 24.94 11.65 14.29
CA ARG A 137 23.98 12.60 13.73
C ARG A 137 22.86 11.95 12.91
N VAL A 138 23.02 10.69 12.50
CA VAL A 138 22.04 9.95 11.68
C VAL A 138 21.15 9.08 12.55
N ALA A 139 19.84 9.25 12.43
CA ALA A 139 18.83 8.45 13.12
C ALA A 139 18.28 7.32 12.25
N GLU A 140 18.03 7.56 10.95
CA GLU A 140 17.44 6.57 10.04
C GLU A 140 17.95 6.72 8.60
N LEU A 141 17.99 5.60 7.88
CA LEU A 141 18.32 5.54 6.46
C LEU A 141 17.11 5.12 5.63
N TYR A 142 16.95 5.76 4.46
CA TYR A 142 15.88 5.48 3.52
C TYR A 142 16.43 5.28 2.12
N ALA A 143 16.00 4.22 1.44
CA ALA A 143 16.18 4.05 0.00
C ALA A 143 15.14 4.87 -0.77
N LEU A 144 15.59 5.68 -1.73
CA LEU A 144 14.77 6.32 -2.74
C LEU A 144 14.58 5.33 -3.89
N ALA A 145 13.47 4.58 -3.86
CA ALA A 145 13.19 3.55 -4.85
C ALA A 145 12.06 3.99 -5.80
N TYR A 146 12.11 3.57 -7.05
CA TYR A 146 11.07 3.84 -8.04
C TYR A 146 10.63 2.60 -8.79
N THR A 147 9.38 2.61 -9.24
CA THR A 147 8.80 1.53 -10.03
C THR A 147 9.11 1.68 -11.51
N ARG A 148 9.11 0.55 -12.24
CA ARG A 148 9.32 0.50 -13.69
C ARG A 148 8.03 0.13 -14.44
N PRO A 149 7.02 1.03 -14.52
CA PRO A 149 5.75 0.70 -15.17
C PRO A 149 5.87 0.55 -16.69
N MET A 150 7.00 0.95 -17.30
CA MET A 150 7.24 0.76 -18.73
C MET A 150 7.32 -0.70 -19.14
N GLU A 151 7.76 -1.58 -18.24
CA GLU A 151 7.84 -3.03 -18.45
C GLU A 151 6.48 -3.71 -18.39
N LEU A 152 5.49 -3.02 -17.80
CA LEU A 152 4.15 -3.56 -17.64
C LEU A 152 3.31 -3.28 -18.88
N THR A 153 2.64 -4.32 -19.38
CA THR A 153 1.66 -4.21 -20.47
C THR A 153 0.32 -3.71 -19.97
N GLY A 154 -0.08 -4.12 -18.76
CA GLY A 154 -1.40 -3.80 -18.20
C GLY A 154 -1.55 -2.37 -17.70
N VAL A 155 -0.44 -1.64 -17.51
CA VAL A 155 -0.45 -0.27 -16.98
C VAL A 155 -0.07 0.73 -18.09
N PRO A 156 -0.95 1.67 -18.48
CA PRO A 156 -0.67 2.60 -19.59
C PRO A 156 0.46 3.60 -19.32
N LYS A 157 0.82 3.82 -18.06
CA LYS A 157 1.76 4.87 -17.69
C LYS A 157 3.20 4.42 -17.94
N LYS A 158 4.02 5.35 -18.43
CA LYS A 158 5.47 5.15 -18.59
C LYS A 158 6.31 5.98 -17.61
N VAL A 159 5.67 6.82 -16.80
CA VAL A 159 6.34 7.63 -15.77
C VAL A 159 6.47 6.82 -14.49
N PRO A 160 7.69 6.64 -13.94
CA PRO A 160 7.94 5.99 -12.66
C PRO A 160 7.23 6.66 -11.47
N ASP A 161 6.87 5.86 -10.47
CA ASP A 161 6.50 6.39 -9.16
C ASP A 161 7.71 6.29 -8.21
N LEU A 162 8.27 7.43 -7.82
CA LEU A 162 9.33 7.53 -6.82
C LEU A 162 8.75 7.52 -5.39
N MET A 163 9.36 6.75 -4.50
CA MET A 163 8.97 6.66 -3.09
C MET A 163 10.15 6.34 -2.16
N GLU A 164 10.06 6.83 -0.92
CA GLU A 164 11.00 6.49 0.14
C GLU A 164 10.63 5.18 0.80
N MET A 165 11.64 4.33 1.04
CA MET A 165 11.53 3.07 1.75
C MET A 165 12.57 3.01 2.87
N ARG A 166 12.15 2.72 4.10
CA ARG A 166 13.09 2.63 5.23
C ARG A 166 14.01 1.43 5.05
N ILE A 167 15.29 1.61 5.33
CA ILE A 167 16.26 0.53 5.49
C ILE A 167 16.37 0.27 7.00
N ALA A 168 16.22 -0.98 7.42
CA ALA A 168 16.29 -1.36 8.83
C ALA A 168 16.97 -2.72 8.99
N GLY A 169 17.31 -3.08 10.22
CA GLY A 169 18.06 -4.30 10.57
C GLY A 169 19.54 -4.00 10.81
N GLY A 170 20.19 -4.79 11.67
CA GLY A 170 21.59 -4.60 12.05
C GLY A 170 21.92 -3.20 12.62
N SER A 171 23.20 -2.85 12.62
CA SER A 171 23.67 -1.51 12.97
C SER A 171 23.50 -0.50 11.82
N LEU A 172 23.59 0.81 12.10
CA LEU A 172 23.57 1.83 11.04
C LEU A 172 24.72 1.65 10.03
N ASP A 173 25.87 1.15 10.48
CA ASP A 173 27.02 0.83 9.63
C ASP A 173 26.72 -0.32 8.66
N ASP A 174 26.03 -1.36 9.14
CA ASP A 174 25.58 -2.46 8.28
C ASP A 174 24.52 -1.98 7.29
N GLN A 175 23.62 -1.09 7.72
CA GLN A 175 22.58 -0.54 6.86
C GLN A 175 23.16 0.32 5.73
N ILE A 176 24.15 1.17 6.00
CA ILE A 176 24.78 1.97 4.94
C ILE A 176 25.62 1.12 4.00
N ALA A 177 26.27 0.06 4.49
CA ALA A 177 26.97 -0.91 3.65
C ALA A 177 26.00 -1.65 2.71
N TYR A 178 24.87 -2.12 3.24
CA TYR A 178 23.79 -2.70 2.44
C TYR A 178 23.23 -1.69 1.44
N ALA A 179 22.96 -0.46 1.86
CA ALA A 179 22.43 0.61 1.03
C ALA A 179 23.36 0.95 -0.15
N ALA A 180 24.67 0.99 0.08
CA ALA A 180 25.67 1.17 -0.97
C ALA A 180 25.69 -0.03 -1.95
N GLY A 181 25.45 -1.25 -1.45
CA GLY A 181 25.41 -2.46 -2.27
C GLY A 181 24.20 -2.56 -3.21
N ILE A 182 23.04 -2.04 -2.79
CA ILE A 182 21.79 -2.04 -3.59
C ILE A 182 21.63 -0.80 -4.47
N LEU A 183 22.46 0.23 -4.29
CA LEU A 183 22.37 1.50 -5.00
C LEU A 183 22.54 1.28 -6.51
N GLY A 184 21.60 1.81 -7.32
CA GLY A 184 21.59 1.62 -8.77
C GLY A 184 21.12 0.24 -9.25
N LYS A 185 20.96 -0.73 -8.34
CA LYS A 185 20.50 -2.09 -8.66
C LYS A 185 19.00 -2.25 -8.53
N GLU A 186 18.53 -3.36 -9.06
CA GLU A 186 17.14 -3.80 -8.94
C GLU A 186 16.91 -4.55 -7.63
N VAL A 187 15.79 -4.26 -6.99
CA VAL A 187 15.25 -4.94 -5.82
C VAL A 187 14.01 -5.69 -6.28
N THR A 188 13.97 -6.98 -5.99
CA THR A 188 12.83 -7.86 -6.29
C THR A 188 12.06 -8.16 -5.01
N ILE A 189 10.77 -8.47 -5.12
CA ILE A 189 9.94 -8.73 -3.94
C ILE A 189 10.42 -9.92 -3.11
N SER A 190 10.98 -10.95 -3.77
CA SER A 190 11.47 -12.16 -3.10
C SER A 190 12.69 -11.91 -2.22
N GLY A 191 13.39 -10.78 -2.39
CA GLY A 191 14.48 -10.38 -1.49
C GLY A 191 14.00 -9.70 -0.20
N ASN A 192 12.71 -9.36 -0.10
CA ASN A 192 12.16 -8.54 0.97
C ASN A 192 11.03 -9.21 1.75
N LEU A 193 10.26 -10.08 1.09
CA LEU A 193 9.04 -10.67 1.64
C LEU A 193 8.98 -12.15 1.30
N GLU A 194 8.47 -12.94 2.24
CA GLU A 194 8.35 -14.38 2.09
C GLU A 194 6.90 -14.84 1.89
N VAL A 195 6.74 -16.03 1.31
CA VAL A 195 5.40 -16.62 1.12
C VAL A 195 4.85 -17.03 2.48
N GLY A 196 3.62 -16.63 2.78
CA GLY A 196 2.97 -16.87 4.07
C GLY A 196 3.10 -15.70 5.05
N GLU A 197 3.99 -14.75 4.80
CA GLU A 197 4.16 -13.56 5.63
C GLU A 197 2.91 -12.66 5.60
N PHE A 198 2.68 -11.96 6.71
CA PHE A 198 1.65 -10.93 6.80
C PHE A 198 2.23 -9.56 6.45
N VAL A 199 1.53 -8.86 5.57
CA VAL A 199 1.91 -7.55 5.06
C VAL A 199 0.82 -6.51 5.29
N ASP A 200 1.25 -5.26 5.47
CA ASP A 200 0.37 -4.11 5.40
C ASP A 200 0.33 -3.58 3.97
N VAL A 201 -0.87 -3.42 3.45
CA VAL A 201 -1.11 -2.98 2.09
C VAL A 201 -1.68 -1.57 2.09
N THR A 202 -0.95 -0.61 1.53
CA THR A 202 -1.39 0.78 1.45
C THR A 202 -1.64 1.21 0.02
N ALA A 203 -2.83 1.75 -0.25
CA ALA A 203 -3.17 2.28 -1.57
C ALA A 203 -4.17 3.45 -1.49
N ILE A 204 -4.35 4.13 -2.61
CA ILE A 204 -5.45 5.11 -2.78
C ILE A 204 -6.70 4.38 -3.25
N THR A 205 -7.76 4.48 -2.46
CA THR A 205 -9.06 3.86 -2.72
C THR A 205 -9.72 4.36 -4.01
N THR A 206 -10.61 3.55 -4.60
CA THR A 206 -11.39 3.93 -5.79
C THR A 206 -12.21 5.19 -5.55
N GLY A 207 -12.00 6.20 -6.39
CA GLY A 207 -12.73 7.47 -6.33
C GLY A 207 -14.21 7.29 -6.68
N LYS A 208 -15.10 7.91 -5.90
CA LYS A 208 -16.56 7.91 -6.14
C LYS A 208 -17.12 9.33 -6.30
N GLY A 209 -16.26 10.34 -6.39
CA GLY A 209 -16.65 11.75 -6.50
C GLY A 209 -17.41 12.27 -5.29
N THR A 210 -18.28 13.26 -5.52
CA THR A 210 -19.17 13.81 -4.49
C THR A 210 -20.31 12.82 -4.23
N GLN A 211 -20.44 12.39 -2.98
CA GLN A 211 -21.47 11.45 -2.56
C GLN A 211 -22.32 12.04 -1.43
N GLY A 212 -23.61 11.71 -1.45
CA GLY A 212 -24.55 12.08 -0.40
C GLY A 212 -24.29 11.34 0.93
N PRO A 213 -24.83 11.82 2.04
CA PRO A 213 -24.54 11.29 3.37
C PRO A 213 -24.95 9.81 3.52
N VAL A 214 -25.96 9.34 2.78
CA VAL A 214 -26.39 7.93 2.81
C VAL A 214 -25.25 7.01 2.41
N LYS A 215 -24.63 7.23 1.25
CA LYS A 215 -23.54 6.37 0.75
C LYS A 215 -22.22 6.69 1.44
N ARG A 216 -21.96 7.97 1.75
CA ARG A 216 -20.70 8.43 2.35
C ARG A 216 -20.55 8.01 3.82
N TRP A 217 -21.62 8.06 4.60
CA TRP A 217 -21.60 7.82 6.05
C TRP A 217 -22.46 6.64 6.52
N GLY A 218 -23.28 6.07 5.64
CA GLY A 218 -24.21 4.99 6.02
C GLY A 218 -25.42 5.49 6.81
N VAL A 219 -25.87 6.73 6.58
CA VAL A 219 -27.12 7.21 7.21
C VAL A 219 -28.34 6.56 6.55
N GLN A 220 -29.41 6.41 7.31
CA GLN A 220 -30.65 5.84 6.80
C GLN A 220 -31.30 6.79 5.78
N VAL A 221 -31.93 6.20 4.77
CA VAL A 221 -32.89 6.88 3.89
C VAL A 221 -34.16 7.13 4.70
N ARG A 222 -34.86 8.25 4.45
CA ARG A 222 -36.18 8.49 5.05
C ARG A 222 -37.14 7.35 4.67
N LYS A 223 -38.03 6.98 5.58
CA LYS A 223 -38.90 5.79 5.45
C LYS A 223 -40.35 6.18 5.17
N ARG A 224 -41.08 5.32 4.46
CA ARG A 224 -42.55 5.43 4.22
C ARG A 224 -42.97 6.84 3.78
N LYS A 225 -43.96 7.45 4.45
CA LYS A 225 -44.50 8.80 4.17
C LYS A 225 -43.40 9.87 4.09
N HIS A 226 -42.39 9.80 4.97
CA HIS A 226 -41.28 10.75 4.96
C HIS A 226 -40.37 10.66 3.72
N SER A 227 -40.39 9.54 3.00
CA SER A 227 -39.65 9.40 1.73
C SER A 227 -40.37 10.03 0.53
N ARG A 228 -41.70 10.21 0.63
CA ARG A 228 -42.55 10.82 -0.40
C ARG A 228 -42.61 12.35 -0.30
N GLY A 229 -42.27 12.94 0.85
CA GLY A 229 -42.25 14.39 1.08
C GLY A 229 -41.02 15.12 0.52
N GLY A 230 -40.56 14.79 -0.68
CA GLY A 230 -39.47 15.49 -1.41
C GLY A 230 -38.04 15.25 -0.91
N LYS A 231 -37.83 14.81 0.34
CA LYS A 231 -36.48 14.57 0.91
C LYS A 231 -36.24 13.09 1.21
N LYS A 232 -35.81 12.30 0.23
CA LYS A 232 -35.55 10.86 0.42
C LYS A 232 -34.21 10.57 1.12
N ARG A 233 -33.12 11.21 0.67
CA ARG A 233 -31.73 10.85 1.05
C ARG A 233 -31.02 11.87 1.95
N HIS A 234 -31.80 12.71 2.63
CA HIS A 234 -31.31 13.74 3.54
C HIS A 234 -31.35 13.26 4.98
N ILE A 235 -30.45 13.80 5.80
CA ILE A 235 -30.51 13.63 7.26
C ILE A 235 -31.75 14.33 7.85
N GLY A 236 -32.06 14.05 9.12
CA GLY A 236 -33.18 14.65 9.82
C GLY A 236 -32.93 16.12 10.16
N THR A 237 -31.86 16.36 10.95
CA THR A 237 -31.41 17.67 11.39
C THR A 237 -29.88 17.78 11.29
N LEU A 238 -29.35 19.01 11.20
CA LEU A 238 -27.92 19.32 11.25
C LEU A 238 -27.39 19.52 12.69
N GLY A 239 -28.25 19.55 13.69
CA GLY A 239 -27.84 19.74 15.09
C GLY A 239 -29.01 20.12 16.01
N PRO A 240 -28.75 20.24 17.32
CA PRO A 240 -29.66 20.90 18.25
C PRO A 240 -29.67 22.43 18.02
N TRP A 241 -30.55 23.15 18.71
CA TRP A 241 -30.58 24.62 18.69
C TRP A 241 -29.27 25.20 19.27
N HIS A 242 -28.88 24.75 20.46
CA HIS A 242 -27.62 25.15 21.10
C HIS A 242 -26.64 23.97 21.09
N PRO A 243 -25.39 24.11 20.60
CA PRO A 243 -24.75 25.35 20.13
C PRO A 243 -25.17 25.77 18.71
N HIS A 244 -25.13 27.08 18.44
CA HIS A 244 -25.54 27.72 17.17
C HIS A 244 -24.52 27.54 16.03
N HIS A 245 -24.06 26.31 15.79
CA HIS A 245 -23.25 25.99 14.62
C HIS A 245 -23.38 24.51 14.26
N VAL A 246 -23.17 24.19 12.99
CA VAL A 246 -23.15 22.80 12.53
C VAL A 246 -21.83 22.17 12.96
N ARG A 247 -21.91 21.16 13.83
CA ARG A 247 -20.71 20.46 14.29
C ARG A 247 -20.09 19.64 13.14
N TRP A 248 -18.77 19.58 13.09
CA TRP A 248 -18.04 18.87 12.04
C TRP A 248 -18.30 17.35 12.01
N GLN A 249 -18.78 16.76 13.12
CA GLN A 249 -19.09 15.34 13.21
C GLN A 249 -20.41 14.95 12.51
N VAL A 250 -21.23 15.94 12.12
CA VAL A 250 -22.52 15.71 11.47
C VAL A 250 -22.29 15.15 10.06
N PRO A 251 -22.93 14.03 9.69
CA PRO A 251 -22.68 13.38 8.42
C PRO A 251 -23.25 14.20 7.25
N GLN A 252 -22.36 14.86 6.51
CA GLN A 252 -22.70 15.66 5.34
C GLN A 252 -22.20 15.03 4.03
N SER A 253 -22.71 15.54 2.90
CA SER A 253 -22.22 15.20 1.56
C SER A 253 -20.76 15.64 1.37
N GLY A 254 -20.12 15.11 0.34
CA GLY A 254 -18.77 15.51 -0.05
C GLY A 254 -17.99 14.38 -0.70
N GLN A 255 -16.69 14.57 -0.86
CA GLN A 255 -15.80 13.59 -1.48
C GLN A 255 -15.89 12.21 -0.79
N MET A 256 -16.04 11.16 -1.58
CA MET A 256 -15.94 9.76 -1.16
C MET A 256 -15.00 9.00 -2.08
N GLY A 257 -14.14 8.16 -1.51
CA GLY A 257 -13.07 7.50 -2.25
C GLY A 257 -11.95 8.45 -2.65
N TYR A 258 -10.93 7.91 -3.31
CA TYR A 258 -9.68 8.60 -3.58
C TYR A 258 -8.99 9.08 -2.29
N GLN A 259 -9.04 8.25 -1.26
CA GLN A 259 -8.38 8.46 0.02
C GLN A 259 -7.35 7.35 0.25
N GLN A 260 -6.24 7.69 0.90
CA GLN A 260 -5.24 6.71 1.30
C GLN A 260 -5.80 5.80 2.40
N ARG A 261 -5.61 4.50 2.24
CA ARG A 261 -5.92 3.49 3.26
C ARG A 261 -4.79 2.50 3.36
N THR A 262 -4.48 2.13 4.59
CA THR A 262 -3.63 0.99 4.94
C THR A 262 -4.54 -0.09 5.47
N GLU A 263 -4.60 -1.22 4.77
CA GLU A 263 -5.19 -2.45 5.28
C GLU A 263 -4.08 -3.30 5.88
N PHE A 264 -4.26 -3.70 7.13
CA PHE A 264 -3.24 -4.39 7.91
C PHE A 264 -3.41 -5.91 7.79
N ASN A 265 -2.32 -6.64 8.05
CA ASN A 265 -2.31 -8.09 8.22
C ASN A 265 -2.93 -8.85 7.05
N LYS A 266 -2.52 -8.50 5.83
CA LYS A 266 -2.87 -9.25 4.63
C LYS A 266 -1.83 -10.33 4.41
N ARG A 267 -2.27 -11.58 4.22
CA ARG A 267 -1.34 -12.69 4.02
C ARG A 267 -0.93 -12.83 2.56
N ILE A 268 0.36 -13.02 2.31
CA ILE A 268 0.90 -13.39 1.00
C ILE A 268 0.67 -14.88 0.78
N ILE A 269 -0.08 -15.23 -0.26
CA ILE A 269 -0.40 -16.62 -0.59
C ILE A 269 0.64 -17.22 -1.54
N LYS A 270 1.06 -16.46 -2.55
CA LYS A 270 2.03 -16.91 -3.55
C LYS A 270 2.81 -15.70 -4.06
N ILE A 271 4.10 -15.89 -4.28
CA ILE A 271 4.95 -15.01 -5.06
C ILE A 271 5.34 -15.80 -6.31
N GLY A 272 4.97 -15.30 -7.49
CA GLY A 272 5.24 -15.96 -8.76
C GLY A 272 5.96 -15.04 -9.72
N THR A 273 6.76 -15.62 -10.62
CA THR A 273 7.49 -14.88 -11.66
C THR A 273 6.79 -14.91 -13.00
N ASN A 274 6.10 -16.00 -13.34
CA ASN A 274 5.40 -16.16 -14.61
C ASN A 274 3.90 -15.86 -14.49
N GLY A 275 3.46 -14.76 -15.12
CA GLY A 275 2.06 -14.32 -15.10
C GLY A 275 1.07 -15.18 -15.88
N ASP A 276 1.53 -16.12 -16.72
CA ASP A 276 0.64 -17.02 -17.47
C ASP A 276 -0.14 -17.97 -16.53
N ASP A 277 0.47 -18.38 -15.42
CA ASP A 277 -0.14 -19.27 -14.41
C ASP A 277 -1.42 -18.72 -13.78
N ILE A 278 -1.55 -17.40 -13.74
CA ILE A 278 -2.61 -16.68 -13.02
C ILE A 278 -3.56 -15.94 -13.97
N THR A 279 -3.16 -15.73 -15.22
CA THR A 279 -3.92 -14.93 -16.16
C THR A 279 -5.16 -15.72 -16.62
N PRO A 280 -6.38 -15.22 -16.36
CA PRO A 280 -7.58 -15.93 -16.75
C PRO A 280 -7.75 -15.94 -18.28
N ALA A 281 -8.51 -16.89 -18.79
CA ALA A 281 -8.88 -16.92 -20.21
C ALA A 281 -9.52 -15.57 -20.65
N GLY A 282 -8.91 -14.91 -21.63
CA GLY A 282 -9.32 -13.57 -22.10
C GLY A 282 -8.70 -12.39 -21.33
N GLY A 283 -7.87 -12.64 -20.32
CA GLY A 283 -7.17 -11.64 -19.52
C GLY A 283 -8.03 -10.99 -18.42
N PHE A 284 -7.39 -10.24 -17.53
CA PHE A 284 -8.09 -9.54 -16.45
C PHE A 284 -8.86 -8.33 -16.99
N LEU A 285 -10.13 -8.20 -16.59
CA LEU A 285 -11.00 -7.10 -16.99
C LEU A 285 -10.37 -5.73 -16.64
N HIS A 286 -10.33 -4.85 -17.65
CA HIS A 286 -9.74 -3.51 -17.58
C HIS A 286 -8.25 -3.45 -17.20
N TYR A 287 -7.54 -4.59 -17.22
CA TYR A 287 -6.08 -4.67 -17.01
C TYR A 287 -5.38 -5.28 -18.21
N GLY A 288 -5.73 -6.52 -18.59
CA GLY A 288 -5.06 -7.30 -19.63
C GLY A 288 -4.35 -8.53 -19.07
N LEU A 289 -3.28 -8.95 -19.75
CA LEU A 289 -2.45 -10.09 -19.37
C LEU A 289 -1.41 -9.67 -18.32
N VAL A 290 -1.11 -10.56 -17.37
CA VAL A 290 0.02 -10.42 -16.44
C VAL A 290 1.22 -11.08 -17.10
N ARG A 291 2.34 -10.37 -17.22
CA ARG A 291 3.55 -10.91 -17.86
C ARG A 291 4.75 -10.90 -16.93
N GLY A 292 4.74 -10.01 -15.94
CA GLY A 292 5.81 -9.88 -14.96
C GLY A 292 5.57 -10.69 -13.68
N PRO A 293 6.50 -10.55 -12.73
CA PRO A 293 6.33 -11.10 -11.39
C PRO A 293 5.08 -10.57 -10.72
N TYR A 294 4.41 -11.41 -9.94
CA TYR A 294 3.16 -11.10 -9.27
C TYR A 294 3.14 -11.65 -7.84
N VAL A 295 2.27 -11.07 -7.02
CA VAL A 295 1.93 -11.55 -5.68
C VAL A 295 0.43 -11.75 -5.57
N LEU A 296 0.06 -12.87 -4.96
CA LEU A 296 -1.30 -13.17 -4.53
C LEU A 296 -1.46 -12.73 -3.08
N ILE A 297 -2.29 -11.73 -2.85
CA ILE A 297 -2.61 -11.21 -1.52
C ILE A 297 -4.01 -11.66 -1.13
N THR A 298 -4.16 -12.16 0.08
CA THR A 298 -5.45 -12.63 0.60
C THR A 298 -6.51 -11.53 0.62
N GLY A 299 -7.70 -11.86 0.13
CA GLY A 299 -8.87 -11.01 0.12
C GLY A 299 -8.73 -9.80 -0.79
N SER A 300 -9.37 -8.70 -0.40
CA SER A 300 -9.35 -7.45 -1.16
C SER A 300 -8.14 -6.59 -0.84
N VAL A 301 -7.67 -5.85 -1.84
CA VAL A 301 -6.70 -4.75 -1.70
C VAL A 301 -7.34 -3.42 -2.09
N PRO A 302 -7.07 -2.30 -1.37
CA PRO A 302 -7.64 -1.01 -1.69
C PRO A 302 -7.25 -0.50 -3.10
N GLY A 303 -8.18 0.18 -3.76
CA GLY A 303 -7.96 0.85 -5.05
C GLY A 303 -8.51 0.08 -6.26
N PRO A 304 -8.62 0.76 -7.42
CA PRO A 304 -9.03 0.15 -8.68
C PRO A 304 -7.87 -0.61 -9.34
N ASN A 305 -8.15 -1.36 -10.40
CA ASN A 305 -7.13 -1.95 -11.27
C ASN A 305 -6.19 -0.86 -11.79
N LYS A 306 -4.92 -1.21 -12.06
CA LYS A 306 -3.81 -0.32 -12.46
C LYS A 306 -3.31 0.65 -11.38
N ARG A 307 -3.89 0.64 -10.17
CA ARG A 307 -3.46 1.51 -9.07
C ARG A 307 -2.16 1.00 -8.45
N LEU A 308 -1.23 1.92 -8.17
CA LEU A 308 -0.05 1.63 -7.36
C LEU A 308 -0.49 1.25 -5.94
N ILE A 309 -0.01 0.09 -5.50
CA ILE A 309 -0.14 -0.45 -4.16
C ILE A 309 1.26 -0.49 -3.57
N ARG A 310 1.40 -0.04 -2.32
CA ARG A 310 2.60 -0.26 -1.54
C ARG A 310 2.38 -1.40 -0.57
N ILE A 311 3.37 -2.27 -0.44
CA ILE A 311 3.41 -3.42 0.43
C ILE A 311 4.57 -3.22 1.40
N ARG A 312 4.41 -3.61 2.66
CA ARG A 312 5.46 -3.65 3.68
C ARG A 312 5.15 -4.79 4.65
N SER A 313 6.14 -5.28 5.39
CA SER A 313 5.87 -6.21 6.49
C SER A 313 4.87 -5.63 7.50
N ALA A 314 4.03 -6.50 8.07
CA ALA A 314 2.98 -6.09 8.97
C ALA A 314 3.56 -5.45 10.23
N ILE A 315 3.07 -4.25 10.60
CA ILE A 315 3.49 -3.60 11.86
C ILE A 315 2.90 -4.30 13.08
N ARG A 316 1.77 -5.02 12.91
CA ARG A 316 1.00 -5.56 14.03
C ARG A 316 0.39 -6.92 13.70
N GLN A 317 1.25 -7.92 13.58
CA GLN A 317 0.86 -9.28 13.22
C GLN A 317 -0.14 -9.93 14.22
N GLY A 318 -0.10 -9.54 15.49
CA GLY A 318 -0.97 -10.12 16.52
C GLY A 318 -0.58 -11.58 16.81
N GLU A 319 -1.57 -12.46 16.99
CA GLU A 319 -1.37 -13.89 17.29
C GLU A 319 -1.16 -14.77 16.04
N GLN A 320 -1.11 -14.16 14.85
CA GLN A 320 -1.03 -14.90 13.61
C GLN A 320 0.38 -15.48 13.40
N THR A 321 0.47 -16.78 13.13
CA THR A 321 1.74 -17.46 12.84
C THR A 321 2.07 -17.46 11.36
N ILE A 322 3.36 -17.35 11.01
CA ILE A 322 3.82 -17.44 9.63
C ILE A 322 3.92 -18.91 9.26
N HIS A 323 3.12 -19.32 8.27
CA HIS A 323 3.15 -20.65 7.68
C HIS A 323 3.17 -20.51 6.17
N THR A 324 3.91 -21.38 5.49
CA THR A 324 3.89 -21.43 4.03
C THR A 324 2.60 -22.14 3.59
N PRO A 325 1.68 -21.44 2.91
CA PRO A 325 0.40 -22.02 2.50
C PRO A 325 0.59 -23.08 1.41
N ALA A 326 -0.04 -24.24 1.58
CA ALA A 326 -0.10 -25.27 0.55
C ALA A 326 -1.25 -24.98 -0.43
N ILE A 327 -0.91 -24.68 -1.69
CA ILE A 327 -1.88 -24.31 -2.73
C ILE A 327 -2.25 -25.55 -3.54
N SER A 328 -3.52 -25.93 -3.51
CA SER A 328 -4.07 -27.06 -4.27
C SER A 328 -4.46 -26.64 -5.70
N PHE A 329 -5.05 -25.45 -5.86
CA PHE A 329 -5.54 -24.97 -7.15
C PHE A 329 -5.60 -23.44 -7.24
N VAL A 330 -5.32 -22.90 -8.43
CA VAL A 330 -5.45 -21.47 -8.75
C VAL A 330 -6.39 -21.33 -9.94
N SER A 331 -7.45 -20.53 -9.79
CA SER A 331 -8.42 -20.36 -10.87
C SER A 331 -7.92 -19.41 -11.96
N ALA A 332 -7.84 -19.94 -13.18
CA ALA A 332 -7.61 -19.20 -14.43
C ALA A 332 -8.88 -19.13 -15.32
N GLN A 333 -10.07 -19.35 -14.74
CA GLN A 333 -11.32 -19.24 -15.47
C GLN A 333 -11.56 -17.80 -15.94
N SER A 334 -12.18 -17.63 -17.11
CA SER A 334 -12.56 -16.31 -17.61
C SER A 334 -13.41 -15.55 -16.59
N GLN A 335 -13.11 -14.26 -16.43
CA GLN A 335 -13.90 -13.35 -15.60
C GLN A 335 -15.08 -12.75 -16.37
N GLN A 336 -15.14 -13.04 -17.67
CA GLN A 336 -16.27 -12.72 -18.53
C GLN A 336 -17.18 -13.96 -18.48
N GLY A 337 -18.41 -13.75 -18.00
CA GLY A 337 -19.37 -14.82 -17.71
C GLY A 337 -19.75 -15.66 -18.91
#